data_AF-B6XCX4-F1
#
_entry.id   AF-B6XCX4-F1
#
_cell.length_a   1.000
_cell.length_b   1.000
_cell.length_c   1.000
_cell.angle_alpha   90.00
_cell.angle_beta   90.00
_cell.angle_gamma   90.00
#
_symmetry.space_group_name_H-M   'P 1'
#
loop_
_entity.id
_entity.type
_entity.pdbx_description
1 polymer ?
#
loop_
_entity_poly.entity_id
_entity_poly.type
_entity_poly.pdbx_seq_one_letter_code
_entity_poly.pdbx_strand_id
1 'polypeptide(L)' 'MDYYLTKSDRDGIVVLHKKVCPQLIQHSNAAYVGYYFGEYGAIQKVESMTASTVVSCPECMTDMQAENSVFEKKDKY' A
#
# COMPACT_ATOMS: atom_id res chain seq x y z
N MET A 1 11.20 4.07 -8.65
CA MET A 1 11.04 2.62 -8.39
C MET A 1 9.73 2.15 -9.00
N ASP A 2 9.69 0.91 -9.46
CA ASP A 2 8.47 0.28 -9.97
C ASP A 2 7.56 -0.16 -8.81
N TYR A 3 6.26 0.08 -8.96
CA TYR A 3 5.22 -0.28 -8.00
C TYR A 3 4.16 -1.20 -8.60
N TYR A 4 3.62 -2.06 -7.74
CA TYR A 4 2.60 -3.05 -8.06
C TYR A 4 1.49 -3.01 -7.01
N LEU A 5 0.26 -3.32 -7.42
CA LEU A 5 -0.89 -3.46 -6.54
C LEU A 5 -1.33 -4.90 -6.45
N THR A 6 -1.66 -5.33 -5.25
CA THR A 6 -2.31 -6.62 -5.00
C THR A 6 -3.63 -6.35 -4.29
N LYS A 7 -4.57 -7.29 -4.41
CA LYS A 7 -5.79 -7.25 -3.59
C LYS A 7 -5.47 -7.78 -2.21
N SER A 8 -5.97 -7.11 -1.18
CA SER A 8 -5.98 -7.66 0.18
C SER A 8 -7.12 -8.67 0.31
N ASP A 9 -7.04 -9.54 1.32
CA ASP A 9 -8.15 -10.40 1.74
C ASP A 9 -9.32 -9.60 2.34
N ARG A 10 -9.11 -8.31 2.62
CA ARG A 10 -10.14 -7.38 3.07
C ARG A 10 -10.81 -6.71 1.87
N ASP A 11 -12.14 -6.76 1.84
CA ASP A 11 -12.93 -6.11 0.81
C ASP A 11 -12.62 -4.61 0.70
N GLY A 12 -12.37 -4.15 -0.53
CA GLY A 12 -12.10 -2.74 -0.82
C GLY A 12 -10.72 -2.24 -0.38
N ILE A 13 -9.80 -3.13 0.02
CA ILE A 13 -8.42 -2.76 0.33
C ILE A 13 -7.47 -3.33 -0.72
N VAL A 14 -6.62 -2.45 -1.25
CA VAL A 14 -5.52 -2.84 -2.15
C VAL A 14 -4.19 -2.51 -1.49
N VAL A 15 -3.21 -3.39 -1.68
CA VAL A 15 -1.89 -3.26 -1.08
C VAL A 15 -0.88 -2.85 -2.15
N LEU A 16 -0.15 -1.78 -1.89
CA LEU A 16 0.91 -1.26 -2.76
C LEU A 16 2.25 -1.88 -2.37
N HIS A 17 2.88 -2.55 -3.31
CA HIS A 17 4.19 -3.19 -3.17
C HIS A 17 5.22 -2.54 -4.09
N LYS A 18 6.46 -2.41 -3.61
CA LYS A 18 7.61 -2.16 -4.51
C LYS A 18 7.93 -3.43 -5.28
N LYS A 19 8.46 -3.30 -6.51
CA LYS A 19 8.95 -4.43 -7.31
C LYS A 19 9.95 -5.33 -6.58
N VAL A 20 10.76 -4.75 -5.69
CA VAL A 20 11.77 -5.45 -4.89
C VAL A 20 11.19 -6.18 -3.67
N CYS A 21 9.88 -6.08 -3.42
CA CYS A 21 9.21 -6.72 -2.30
C CYS A 21 9.21 -8.25 -2.47
N PRO A 22 9.72 -9.04 -1.50
CA PRO A 22 9.67 -10.49 -1.58
C PRO A 22 8.24 -11.04 -1.48
N GLN A 23 7.36 -10.38 -0.73
CA GLN A 23 5.93 -10.75 -0.62
C GLN A 23 5.19 -10.59 -1.95
N LEU A 24 5.64 -9.70 -2.84
CA LEU A 24 5.01 -9.51 -4.14
C LEU A 24 4.99 -10.81 -4.97
N ILE A 25 6.02 -11.64 -4.82
CA ILE A 25 6.15 -12.94 -5.51
C ILE A 25 5.04 -13.90 -5.07
N GLN A 26 4.54 -13.76 -3.84
CA GLN A 26 3.46 -14.59 -3.30
C GLN A 26 2.10 -14.21 -3.88
N HIS A 27 1.94 -12.99 -4.40
CA HIS A 27 0.70 -12.51 -5.00
C HIS A 27 0.74 -12.68 -6.53
N SER A 28 0.16 -13.77 -7.03
CA SER A 28 0.08 -14.06 -8.47
C SER A 28 -0.72 -13.01 -9.27
N ASN A 29 -1.59 -12.24 -8.59
CA ASN A 29 -2.49 -11.26 -9.21
C ASN A 29 -2.04 -9.81 -8.94
N ALA A 30 -0.75 -9.53 -9.11
CA ALA A 30 -0.22 -8.19 -8.99
C ALA A 30 -0.46 -7.36 -10.27
N ALA A 31 -1.06 -6.18 -10.14
CA ALA A 31 -1.24 -5.21 -11.22
C ALA A 31 -0.09 -4.19 -11.20
N TYR A 32 0.56 -3.98 -12.35
CA TYR A 32 1.62 -2.96 -12.46
C TYR A 32 1.00 -1.55 -12.41
N VAL A 33 1.53 -0.69 -11.54
CA VAL A 33 1.09 0.70 -11.37
C VAL A 33 1.93 1.64 -12.23
N GLY A 34 3.24 1.43 -12.25
CA GLY A 34 4.18 2.33 -12.92
C GLY A 34 5.45 2.59 -12.12
N TYR A 35 6.34 3.37 -12.74
CA TYR A 35 7.53 3.90 -12.09
C TYR A 35 7.23 5.25 -11.41
N TYR A 36 7.54 5.36 -10.12
CA TYR A 36 7.40 6.59 -9.34
C TYR A 36 8.66 6.90 -8.54
N PHE A 37 8.95 8.19 -8.35
CA PHE A 37 10.10 8.65 -7.56
C PHE A 37 9.88 8.55 -6.04
N GLY A 38 8.70 8.12 -5.60
CA GLY A 38 8.39 7.92 -4.19
C GLY A 38 7.04 7.22 -4.00
N GLU A 39 6.81 6.77 -2.77
CA GLU A 39 5.61 6.01 -2.39
C GLU A 39 4.37 6.89 -2.47
N TYR A 40 4.48 8.14 -2.03
CA TYR A 40 3.40 9.11 -2.05
C TYR A 40 2.79 9.32 -3.45
N GLY A 41 3.64 9.45 -4.47
CA GLY A 41 3.18 9.62 -5.85
C GLY A 41 2.51 8.37 -6.40
N ALA A 42 2.98 7.19 -6.01
CA ALA A 42 2.34 5.93 -6.35
C ALA A 42 0.98 5.80 -5.64
N ILE A 43 0.90 6.08 -4.33
CA ILE A 43 -0.34 6.03 -3.54
C ILE A 43 -1.40 6.97 -4.12
N GLN A 44 -1.08 8.25 -4.32
CA GLN A 44 -2.03 9.22 -4.89
C GLN A 44 -2.56 8.78 -6.26
N LYS A 45 -1.70 8.21 -7.11
CA LYS A 45 -2.15 7.71 -8.40
C LYS A 45 -3.18 6.60 -8.22
N VAL A 46 -2.91 5.64 -7.34
CA VAL A 46 -3.82 4.52 -7.13
C VAL A 46 -5.12 4.99 -6.50
N GLU A 47 -5.07 5.87 -5.51
CA GLU A 47 -6.27 6.47 -4.91
C GLU A 47 -7.12 7.21 -5.96
N SER A 48 -6.49 7.85 -6.95
CA SER A 48 -7.23 8.49 -8.06
C SER A 48 -7.84 7.49 -9.04
N MET A 49 -7.31 6.27 -9.13
CA MET A 49 -7.73 5.23 -10.08
C MET A 49 -8.72 4.24 -9.49
N THR A 50 -8.77 4.11 -8.16
CA THR A 50 -9.60 3.13 -7.48
C THR A 50 -10.41 3.79 -6.37
N ALA A 51 -11.65 3.36 -6.18
CA ALA A 51 -12.42 3.71 -4.98
C ALA A 51 -12.01 2.89 -3.74
N SER A 52 -10.96 2.07 -3.84
CA SER A 52 -10.46 1.20 -2.78
C SER A 52 -9.45 1.94 -1.91
N THR A 53 -9.41 1.58 -0.62
CA THR A 53 -8.37 2.07 0.29
C THR A 53 -7.02 1.47 -0.11
N VAL A 54 -6.04 2.33 -0.31
CA VAL A 54 -4.68 1.93 -0.67
C VAL A 54 -3.84 1.87 0.58
N VAL A 55 -3.21 0.73 0.84
CA VAL A 55 -2.30 0.55 1.98
C VAL A 55 -0.93 0.16 1.45
N SER A 56 0.13 0.78 1.96
CA SER A 56 1.51 0.40 1.65
C SER A 56 1.86 -0.93 2.33
N CYS A 57 2.49 -1.86 1.62
CA CYS A 57 2.98 -3.09 2.23
C CYS A 57 4.11 -2.74 3.22
N PRO A 58 3.91 -2.94 4.54
CA PRO A 58 4.85 -2.46 5.55
C PRO A 58 6.22 -3.14 5.44
N GLU A 59 6.26 -4.36 4.92
CA GLU A 59 7.50 -5.14 4.80
C GLU A 59 8.44 -4.61 3.72
N CYS A 60 7.93 -4.09 2.60
CA CYS A 60 8.77 -3.49 1.56
C CYS A 60 8.85 -1.96 1.60
N MET A 61 8.05 -1.35 2.47
CA MET A 61 8.02 0.10 2.68
C MET A 61 8.74 0.44 3.98
N THR A 62 9.70 -0.41 4.39
CA THR A 62 10.57 -0.23 5.55
C THR A 62 11.36 1.06 5.37
N ASP A 63 10.76 2.15 5.82
CA ASP A 63 11.45 3.31 6.40
C ASP A 63 10.54 4.26 7.21
N MET A 64 9.21 4.10 7.28
CA MET A 64 8.40 4.94 8.19
C MET A 64 7.11 4.27 8.70
N GLN A 65 7.19 3.60 9.85
CA GLN A 65 6.15 3.48 10.91
C GLN A 65 6.10 2.07 11.53
N ALA A 66 7.12 1.77 12.34
CA ALA A 66 6.92 0.95 13.54
C ALA A 66 6.37 1.77 14.73
N GLU A 67 6.05 3.06 14.54
CA GLU A 67 5.45 3.92 15.56
C GLU A 67 4.24 4.65 14.98
N ASN A 68 3.09 4.55 15.65
CA ASN A 68 1.79 5.22 15.41
C ASN A 68 0.63 4.39 14.85
N SER A 69 0.66 3.07 15.02
CA SER A 69 -0.56 2.24 14.94
C SER A 69 -1.25 2.02 16.29
N VAL A 70 -1.16 2.96 17.25
CA VAL A 70 -2.12 3.05 18.38
C VAL A 70 -2.17 4.50 18.86
N PHE A 71 -3.06 5.31 18.31
CA PHE A 71 -3.83 6.20 19.17
C PHE A 71 -5.27 6.17 18.66
N GLU A 72 -6.03 5.34 19.37
CA GLU A 72 -7.47 5.25 19.31
C GLU A 72 -8.09 6.65 19.22
N LYS A 73 -8.98 6.84 18.24
CA LYS A 73 -10.06 7.81 18.38
C LYS A 73 -10.83 7.44 19.65
N LYS A 74 -10.64 8.20 20.73
CA LYS A 74 -11.65 8.32 21.78
C LYS A 74 -12.28 9.71 21.68
N ASP A 75 -13.25 9.81 20.78
CA ASP A 75 -14.43 10.64 21.01
C ASP A 75 -15.23 9.99 22.15
N LYS A 76 -15.40 10.69 23.28
CA LYS A 76 -16.71 10.99 23.90
C LYS A 76 -16.60 11.45 25.36
N TYR A 77 -17.26 12.58 25.58
CA TYR A 77 -17.86 13.14 26.80
C TYR A 77 -16.95 13.62 27.93
#